data_AF-A0A2X3C7S1-F1
#
_entry.id   AF-A0A2X3C7S1-F1
#
_cell.length_a   1.000
_cell.length_b   1.000
_cell.length_c   1.000
_cell.angle_alpha   90.00
_cell.angle_beta   90.00
_cell.angle_gamma   90.00
#
_symmetry.space_group_name_H-M   'P 1'
#
loop_
_entity.id
_entity.type
_entity.pdbx_description
1 polymer ?
#
loop_
_entity_poly.entity_id
_entity_poly.type
_entity_poly.pdbx_seq_one_letter_code
_entity_poly.pdbx_strand_id
1 'polypeptide(L)' 'MLKLSVCLLTCNSARLLMEVLPPLLKVADECIVVDSGSTDETVAICQQFGLTVITMPIKPTARR' A
#
# COMPACT_ATOMS: atom_id res chain seq x y z
N MET A 1 18.58 3.19 17.98
CA MET A 1 18.43 2.47 16.70
C MET A 1 17.87 3.43 15.67
N LEU A 2 18.23 3.25 14.39
CA LEU A 2 17.65 4.01 13.28
C LEU A 2 16.20 3.54 13.06
N LYS A 3 15.29 4.49 12.85
CA LYS A 3 13.90 4.19 12.49
C LYS A 3 13.76 4.06 10.98
N LEU A 4 12.98 3.09 10.51
CA LEU A 4 12.70 2.86 9.10
C LEU A 4 11.22 3.11 8.79
N SER A 5 10.95 4.14 7.99
CA SER A 5 9.63 4.38 7.39
C SER A 5 9.61 3.83 5.95
N VAL A 6 8.54 3.11 5.61
CA VAL A 6 8.29 2.58 4.26
C VAL A 6 7.06 3.25 3.66
N CYS A 7 7.20 3.77 2.44
CA CYS A 7 6.07 4.19 1.61
C CYS A 7 5.78 3.10 0.57
N LEU A 8 4.61 2.46 0.67
CA LEU A 8 4.17 1.39 -0.23
C LEU A 8 3.17 1.95 -1.25
N LEU A 9 3.63 2.13 -2.49
CA LEU A 9 2.76 2.48 -3.61
C LEU A 9 2.12 1.21 -4.17
N THR A 10 0.81 1.20 -4.33
CA THR A 10 0.09 0.00 -4.80
C THR A 10 -1.11 0.34 -5.69
N CYS A 11 -1.49 -0.62 -6.53
CA CYS A 11 -2.69 -0.62 -7.36
C CYS A 11 -2.97 -2.06 -7.78
N ASN A 12 -4.15 -2.58 -7.48
CA ASN A 12 -4.61 -3.92 -7.85
C ASN A 12 -3.57 -5.04 -7.56
N SER A 13 -3.00 -5.03 -6.35
CA SER A 13 -1.91 -5.92 -5.93
C SER A 13 -2.35 -6.92 -4.84
N ALA A 14 -3.64 -7.23 -4.73
CA ALA A 14 -4.19 -8.11 -3.69
C ALA A 14 -3.43 -9.44 -3.57
N ARG A 15 -3.07 -10.04 -4.71
CA ARG A 15 -2.34 -11.31 -4.78
C ARG A 15 -0.95 -11.28 -4.14
N LEU A 16 -0.27 -10.13 -4.18
CA LEU A 16 1.11 -9.98 -3.70
C LEU A 16 1.16 -9.45 -2.26
N LEU A 17 0.19 -8.62 -1.87
CA LEU A 17 0.21 -7.96 -0.56
C LEU A 17 0.18 -8.94 0.61
N MET A 18 -0.51 -10.07 0.45
CA MET A 18 -0.54 -11.13 1.47
C MET A 18 0.84 -11.72 1.76
N GLU A 19 1.73 -11.75 0.76
CA GLU A 19 3.09 -12.28 0.89
C GLU A 19 4.09 -11.19 1.30
N VAL A 20 3.89 -9.95 0.83
CA VAL A 20 4.83 -8.84 1.02
C VAL A 20 4.66 -8.15 2.38
N LEU A 21 3.43 -7.94 2.86
CA LEU A 21 3.19 -7.20 4.10
C LEU A 21 3.78 -7.88 5.35
N PRO A 22 3.63 -9.21 5.57
CA PRO A 22 4.16 -9.83 6.79
C PRO A 22 5.67 -9.66 7.01
N PRO A 23 6.57 -9.90 6.03
CA PRO A 23 7.99 -9.63 6.22
C PRO A 23 8.31 -8.14 6.27
N LEU A 24 7.58 -7.29 5.52
CA LEU A 24 7.79 -5.85 5.51
C LEU A 24 7.53 -5.23 6.90
N LEU A 25 6.43 -5.60 7.55
CA LEU A 25 6.04 -5.06 8.86
C LEU A 25 6.93 -5.53 10.01
N LYS A 26 7.78 -6.54 9.80
CA LYS A 26 8.81 -6.94 10.77
C LYS A 26 10.02 -6.01 10.77
N VAL A 27 10.26 -5.28 9.67
CA VAL A 27 11.44 -4.43 9.50
C VAL A 27 11.12 -2.94 9.51
N ALA A 28 9.88 -2.57 9.18
CA ALA A 28 9.44 -1.18 9.16
C ALA A 28 8.85 -0.76 10.51
N ASP A 29 9.32 0.36 11.06
CA ASP A 29 8.71 1.00 12.22
C ASP A 29 7.42 1.75 11.84
N GLU A 30 7.34 2.19 10.58
CA GLU A 30 6.19 2.90 10.01
C GLU A 30 5.96 2.44 8.57
N CYS A 31 4.71 2.21 8.20
CA CYS A 31 4.33 1.87 6.83
C CYS A 31 3.13 2.73 6.38
N ILE A 32 3.35 3.54 5.34
CA ILE A 32 2.35 4.39 4.71
C ILE A 32 1.98 3.75 3.37
N VAL A 33 0.72 3.38 3.20
CA VAL A 33 0.24 2.83 1.93
C VAL A 33 -0.38 3.94 1.10
N VAL A 34 0.06 4.07 -0.14
CA VAL A 34 -0.51 4.99 -1.13
C VAL A 34 -1.13 4.15 -2.24
N ASP A 35 -2.46 4.10 -2.26
CA ASP A 35 -3.22 3.33 -3.23
C ASP A 35 -3.63 4.20 -4.42
N SER A 36 -3.40 3.71 -5.64
CA SER A 36 -3.66 4.47 -6.88
C SER A 36 -5.10 4.35 -7.39
N GLY A 37 -6.04 3.90 -6.55
CA GLY A 37 -7.43 3.62 -6.91
C GLY A 37 -7.65 2.16 -7.27
N SER A 38 -7.22 1.24 -6.39
CA SER A 38 -7.48 -0.18 -6.56
C SER A 38 -8.99 -0.47 -6.60
N THR A 39 -9.36 -1.42 -7.46
CA THR A 39 -10.73 -1.93 -7.59
C THR A 39 -10.86 -3.39 -7.12
N ASP A 40 -9.75 -4.00 -6.72
CA ASP A 40 -9.70 -5.33 -6.11
C ASP A 40 -9.61 -5.24 -4.56
N GLU A 41 -9.28 -6.34 -3.90
CA GLU A 41 -9.19 -6.43 -2.43
C GLU A 41 -7.94 -5.75 -1.83
N THR A 42 -7.12 -5.04 -2.62
CA THR A 42 -5.86 -4.42 -2.17
C THR A 42 -6.01 -3.58 -0.92
N VAL A 43 -7.00 -2.67 -0.90
CA VAL A 43 -7.22 -1.76 0.24
C VAL A 43 -7.68 -2.54 1.47
N ALA A 44 -8.58 -3.52 1.28
CA ALA A 44 -9.09 -4.35 2.35
C ALA A 44 -7.97 -5.18 3.01
N ILE A 45 -7.07 -5.75 2.20
CA ILE A 45 -5.90 -6.47 2.70
C ILE A 45 -5.03 -5.55 3.54
N CYS A 46 -4.65 -4.38 3.04
CA CYS A 46 -3.84 -3.42 3.82
C CYS A 46 -4.50 -3.06 5.17
N GLN A 47 -5.82 -2.86 5.19
CA GLN A 47 -6.58 -2.59 6.41
C GLN A 47 -6.60 -3.76 7.40
N GLN A 48 -6.64 -5.01 6.92
CA GLN A 48 -6.54 -6.21 7.77
C GLN A 48 -5.20 -6.28 8.50
N PHE A 49 -4.13 -5.74 7.93
CA PHE A 49 -2.83 -5.60 8.57
C PHE A 49 -2.72 -4.36 9.48
N GLY A 50 -3.81 -3.61 9.67
CA GLY A 50 -3.83 -2.39 10.49
C GLY A 50 -3.16 -1.19 9.85
N LEU A 51 -2.95 -1.20 8.53
CA LEU A 51 -2.26 -0.13 7.81
C LEU A 51 -3.22 1.00 7.44
N THR A 52 -2.71 2.23 7.54
CA THR A 52 -3.42 3.41 7.02
C THR A 52 -3.18 3.52 5.52
N VAL A 53 -4.26 3.56 4.74
CA VAL A 53 -4.22 3.65 3.27
C VAL A 53 -4.68 5.04 2.83
N ILE A 54 -3.82 5.72 2.08
CA ILE A 54 -4.12 6.98 1.41
C ILE A 54 -4.47 6.65 -0.03
N THR A 55 -5.75 6.74 -0.38
CA THR A 55 -6.21 6.50 -1.76
C THR A 55 -6.11 7.78 -2.59
N MET A 56 -5.34 7.72 -3.67
CA MET A 56 -5.20 8.76 -4.67
C MET A 56 -5.52 8.18 -6.06
N PRO A 57 -6.77 8.29 -6.53
CA PRO A 57 -7.13 7.76 -7.84
C PRO A 57 -6.32 8.49 -8.93
N ILE A 58 -5.72 7.70 -9.83
CA ILE A 58 -5.01 8.25 -10.98
C ILE A 58 -6.03 9.01 -11.82
N LYS A 59 -5.87 10.33 -11.89
CA LYS A 59 -6.63 11.12 -12.85
C LYS A 59 -6.12 10.75 -14.24
N PRO A 60 -7.01 10.42 -15.21
CA PRO A 60 -6.59 10.26 -16.58
C PRO A 60 -5.95 11.59 -17.00
N THR A 61 -4.63 11.59 -17.12
CA THR A 61 -3.95 12.73 -17.71
C THR A 61 -4.40 12.77 -19.15
N ALA A 62 -5.10 13.83 -19.53
CA ALA A 62 -5.26 14.18 -20.93
C ALA A 62 -3.84 14.39 -21.46
N ARG A 63 -3.23 13.32 -21.99
CA ARG A 63 -2.00 13.40 -22.78
C ARG A 63 -2.35 14.31 -23.96
N ARG A 64 -1.91 15.57 -23.88
CA ARG A 64 -1.69 16.41 -25.06
C ARG A 64 -0.46 15.90 -25.78
#